data_AF-A0A199V2V2-F1
#
_entry.id   AF-A0A199V2V2-F1
#
_cell.length_a   1.000
_cell.length_b   1.000
_cell.length_c   1.000
_cell.angle_alpha   90.00
_cell.angle_beta   90.00
_cell.angle_gamma   90.00
#
_symmetry.space_group_name_H-M   'P 1'
#
loop_
_entity.id
_entity.type
_entity.pdbx_description
1 polymer ?
#
loop_
_entity_poly.entity_id
_entity_poly.type
_entity_poly.pdbx_seq_one_letter_code
_entity_poly.pdbx_strand_id
1 'polypeptide(L)'
;MFRSFFFLHFNKLFLLLIQLILDMHFIVEIAVCGGYSSRNVHQLVSAVITRAIGTFSAKGVDPQSALPEDEWFVDTAKSAINKLMLGTSGSETSELDEHIILHDESSDFDETPLSPSSIESVDSFASANTGVIESPTDLTEPEA
;
A
#
# COMPACT_ATOMS: atom_id res chain seq x y z
N MET A 1 18.13 17.77 23.17
CA MET A 1 17.35 17.81 21.91
C MET A 1 18.12 17.21 20.72
N PHE A 2 19.36 17.63 20.43
CA PHE A 2 20.17 17.14 19.30
C PHE A 2 20.42 15.62 19.26
N ARG A 3 20.66 14.96 20.40
CA ARG A 3 20.86 13.50 20.45
C ARG A 3 19.63 12.69 20.03
N SER A 4 18.42 13.21 20.29
CA SER A 4 17.17 12.52 19.95
C SER A 4 16.84 12.67 18.46
N PHE A 5 17.08 13.86 17.88
CA PHE A 5 16.93 14.08 16.43
C PHE A 5 17.90 13.21 15.62
N PHE A 6 19.17 13.14 16.04
CA PHE A 6 20.17 12.31 15.37
C PHE A 6 19.81 10.82 15.45
N PHE A 7 19.38 10.35 16.62
CA PHE A 7 18.96 8.95 16.81
C PHE A 7 17.75 8.59 15.95
N LEU A 8 16.73 9.46 15.90
CA LEU A 8 15.53 9.23 15.10
C LEU A 8 15.83 9.23 13.61
N HIS A 9 16.65 10.18 13.14
CA HIS A 9 17.07 10.25 11.74
C HIS A 9 17.91 9.03 11.34
N PHE A 10 18.84 8.60 12.22
CA PHE A 10 19.64 7.40 12.01
C PHE A 10 18.78 6.14 11.94
N ASN A 11 17.84 5.96 12.88
CA ASN A 11 16.94 4.81 12.91
C ASN A 11 16.05 4.76 11.64
N LYS A 12 15.51 5.91 11.24
CA LYS A 12 14.68 6.01 10.04
C LYS A 12 15.47 5.73 8.76
N LEU A 13 16.71 6.22 8.68
CA LEU A 13 17.61 5.94 7.57
C LEU A 13 17.91 4.44 7.49
N PHE A 14 18.19 3.80 8.62
CA PHE A 14 18.48 2.38 8.71
C PHE A 14 17.29 1.49 8.30
N LEU A 15 16.07 1.80 8.79
CA LEU A 15 14.85 1.10 8.39
C LEU A 15 14.59 1.20 6.88
N LEU A 16 14.91 2.34 6.27
CA LEU A 16 14.78 2.54 4.82
C LEU A 16 15.74 1.62 4.05
N LEU A 17 16.97 1.42 4.53
CA LEU A 17 17.93 0.50 3.90
C LEU A 17 17.44 -0.96 3.97
N ILE A 18 16.97 -1.40 5.15
CA ILE A 18 16.39 -2.74 5.29
C ILE A 18 15.21 -2.92 4.34
N GLN A 19 14.28 -1.95 4.30
CA GLN A 19 13.11 -2.04 3.44
C GLN A 19 13.49 -2.10 1.96
N LEU A 20 14.44 -1.27 1.52
CA LEU A 20 14.90 -1.29 0.13
C LEU A 20 15.48 -2.65 -0.25
N ILE A 21 16.31 -3.24 0.61
CA ILE A 21 16.92 -4.56 0.35
C ILE A 21 15.84 -5.63 0.33
N LEU A 22 14.91 -5.60 1.28
CA LEU A 22 13.78 -6.51 1.32
C LEU A 22 12.91 -6.39 0.05
N ASP A 23 12.61 -5.19 -0.42
CA ASP A 23 11.86 -4.94 -1.65
C ASP A 23 12.59 -5.54 -2.86
N MET A 24 13.92 -5.40 -2.94
CA MET A 24 14.72 -6.00 -4.01
C MET A 24 14.67 -7.53 -3.99
N HIS A 25 14.75 -8.15 -2.81
CA HIS A 25 14.59 -9.61 -2.67
C HIS A 25 13.16 -10.05 -3.02
N PHE A 26 12.15 -9.29 -2.63
CA PHE A 26 10.76 -9.55 -3.00
C PHE A 26 10.54 -9.51 -4.52
N ILE A 27 11.16 -8.55 -5.23
CA ILE A 27 11.12 -8.46 -6.69
C ILE A 27 11.72 -9.71 -7.35
N VAL A 28 12.86 -10.21 -6.84
CA VAL A 28 13.46 -11.45 -7.34
C VAL A 28 12.53 -12.63 -7.16
N GLU A 29 12.00 -12.81 -5.95
CA GLU A 29 11.17 -13.96 -5.62
C GLU A 29 9.83 -13.93 -6.37
N ILE A 30 9.18 -12.77 -6.51
CA ILE A 30 7.93 -12.69 -7.28
C ILE A 30 8.15 -12.91 -8.78
N ALA A 31 9.31 -12.50 -9.31
CA ALA A 31 9.69 -12.83 -10.68
C ALA A 31 9.95 -14.34 -10.84
N VAL A 32 10.53 -15.00 -9.85
CA VAL A 32 10.68 -16.47 -9.84
C VAL A 32 9.32 -17.16 -9.81
N CYS A 33 8.40 -16.75 -8.93
CA CYS A 33 7.06 -17.30 -8.84
C CYS A 33 6.25 -17.11 -10.15
N GLY A 34 6.41 -15.97 -10.82
CA GLY A 34 5.74 -15.69 -12.10
C GLY A 34 6.42 -16.28 -13.33
N GLY A 35 7.58 -16.93 -13.20
CA GLY A 35 8.35 -17.43 -14.35
C GLY A 35 9.09 -16.35 -15.16
N TYR A 36 9.22 -15.14 -14.61
CA TYR A 36 9.90 -13.99 -15.21
C TYR A 36 11.34 -13.79 -14.72
N SER A 37 11.89 -14.74 -13.96
CA SER A 37 13.26 -14.69 -13.46
C SER A 37 14.27 -14.67 -14.61
N SER A 38 15.01 -13.58 -14.73
CA SER A 38 16.06 -13.41 -15.74
C SER A 38 17.37 -12.95 -15.11
N ARG A 39 18.49 -13.22 -15.78
CA ARG A 39 19.81 -12.73 -15.35
C ARG A 39 19.83 -11.22 -15.11
N ASN A 40 19.12 -10.48 -15.94
CA ASN A 40 19.05 -9.02 -15.86
C ASN A 40 18.35 -8.55 -14.57
N VAL A 41 17.29 -9.24 -14.12
CA VAL A 41 16.59 -8.93 -12.86
C VAL A 41 17.54 -9.12 -11.68
N HIS A 42 18.23 -10.27 -11.62
CA HIS A 42 19.20 -10.56 -10.56
C HIS A 42 20.37 -9.56 -10.55
N GLN A 43 20.90 -9.20 -11.72
CA GLN A 43 21.97 -8.20 -11.84
C GLN A 43 21.52 -6.80 -11.41
N LEU A 44 20.32 -6.39 -11.82
CA LEU A 44 19.76 -5.10 -11.44
C LEU A 44 19.56 -5.02 -9.93
N VAL A 45 18.96 -6.04 -9.34
CA VAL A 45 18.73 -6.15 -7.90
C VAL A 45 20.06 -6.10 -7.14
N SER A 46 21.04 -6.92 -7.54
CA SER A 46 22.37 -6.92 -6.94
C SER A 46 23.03 -5.53 -7.05
N ALA A 47 22.98 -4.89 -8.21
CA ALA A 47 23.56 -3.56 -8.40
C ALA A 47 22.87 -2.47 -7.54
N VAL A 48 21.55 -2.56 -7.34
CA VAL A 48 20.82 -1.63 -6.47
C VAL A 48 21.21 -1.85 -5.00
N ILE A 49 21.23 -3.09 -4.52
CA ILE A 49 21.60 -3.44 -3.15
C ILE A 49 23.04 -3.00 -2.86
N THR A 50 24.00 -3.40 -3.70
CA THR A 50 25.41 -3.03 -3.53
C THR A 50 25.59 -1.51 -3.52
N ARG A 51 24.89 -0.78 -4.41
CA ARG A 51 24.95 0.68 -4.42
C ARG A 51 24.36 1.27 -3.15
N ALA A 52 23.19 0.80 -2.69
CA ALA A 52 22.57 1.28 -1.47
C ALA A 52 23.48 1.09 -0.26
N ILE A 53 24.00 -0.13 -0.05
CA ILE A 53 24.95 -0.44 1.03
C ILE A 53 26.17 0.48 0.95
N GLY A 54 26.81 0.60 -0.23
CA GLY A 54 28.00 1.44 -0.40
C GLY A 54 27.74 2.92 -0.10
N THR A 55 26.58 3.45 -0.49
CA THR A 55 26.21 4.85 -0.21
C THR A 55 25.96 5.09 1.28
N PHE A 56 25.49 4.08 2.00
CA PHE A 56 25.25 4.14 3.44
C PHE A 56 26.54 3.96 4.25
N SER A 57 27.40 3.03 3.84
CA SER A 57 28.78 2.89 4.37
C SER A 57 29.55 4.20 4.29
N ALA A 58 29.47 4.90 3.15
CA ALA A 58 30.15 6.18 2.95
C ALA A 58 29.64 7.31 3.87
N LYS A 59 28.44 7.18 4.44
CA LYS A 59 27.86 8.14 5.41
C LYS A 59 28.30 7.87 6.85
N GLY A 60 29.22 6.92 7.08
CA GLY A 60 29.70 6.55 8.41
C GLY A 60 28.72 5.67 9.21
N VAL A 61 27.69 5.14 8.54
CA VAL A 61 26.86 4.07 9.08
C VAL A 61 27.58 2.77 8.69
N ASP A 62 27.84 1.87 9.63
CA ASP A 62 28.26 0.51 9.26
C ASP A 62 27.01 -0.34 8.98
N PRO A 63 26.67 -0.61 7.70
CA PRO A 63 25.51 -1.42 7.38
C PRO A 63 25.69 -2.87 7.85
N GLN A 64 26.90 -3.41 7.85
CA GLN A 64 27.11 -4.84 8.08
C GLN A 64 26.92 -5.27 9.53
N SER A 65 27.10 -4.37 10.51
CA SER A 65 26.83 -4.67 11.92
C SER A 65 25.35 -4.61 12.31
N ALA A 66 24.50 -4.08 11.44
CA ALA A 66 23.09 -3.87 11.73
C ALA A 66 22.16 -4.60 10.75
N LEU A 67 22.59 -4.89 9.52
CA LEU A 67 21.79 -5.67 8.57
C LEU A 67 21.58 -7.11 9.07
N PRO A 68 20.36 -7.64 8.91
CA PRO A 68 20.13 -9.08 8.95
C PRO A 68 21.01 -9.83 7.96
N GLU A 69 21.15 -11.13 8.18
CA GLU A 69 21.81 -12.03 7.22
C GLU A 69 21.05 -12.07 5.88
N ASP A 70 21.75 -12.27 4.76
CA ASP A 70 21.14 -12.30 3.42
C ASP A 70 20.01 -13.34 3.32
N GLU A 71 20.14 -14.47 4.02
CA GLU A 71 19.13 -15.53 4.09
C GLU A 71 17.79 -15.03 4.67
N TRP A 72 17.85 -14.12 5.65
CA TRP A 72 16.65 -13.54 6.27
C TRP A 72 15.78 -12.80 5.25
N PHE A 73 16.40 -12.06 4.31
CA PHE A 73 15.66 -11.32 3.29
C PHE A 73 14.97 -12.25 2.30
N VAL A 74 15.65 -13.32 1.89
CA VAL A 74 15.11 -14.35 0.99
C VAL A 74 13.92 -15.06 1.65
N ASP A 75 14.07 -15.50 2.90
CA ASP A 75 13.03 -16.22 3.62
C ASP A 75 11.81 -15.34 3.90
N THR A 76 12.04 -14.07 4.28
CA THR A 76 10.96 -13.10 4.50
C THR A 76 10.20 -12.82 3.20
N ALA A 77 10.91 -12.64 2.07
CA ALA A 77 10.29 -12.45 0.76
C ALA A 77 9.45 -13.65 0.33
N LYS A 78 9.98 -14.86 0.44
CA LYS A 78 9.25 -16.10 0.15
C LYS A 78 8.02 -16.27 1.05
N SER A 79 8.16 -16.00 2.34
CA SER A 79 7.05 -16.03 3.30
C SER A 79 5.94 -15.04 2.91
N ALA A 80 6.31 -13.80 2.55
CA ALA A 80 5.35 -12.80 2.10
C ALA A 80 4.60 -13.25 0.84
N ILE A 81 5.29 -13.81 -0.15
CA ILE A 81 4.67 -14.32 -1.38
C ILE A 81 3.76 -15.52 -1.08
N ASN A 82 4.20 -16.47 -0.27
CA ASN A 82 3.37 -17.60 0.15
C ASN A 82 2.07 -17.12 0.81
N LYS A 83 2.14 -16.10 1.68
CA LYS A 83 0.95 -15.49 2.30
C LYS A 83 0.05 -14.78 1.27
N LEU A 84 0.62 -14.13 0.25
CA LEU A 84 -0.16 -13.54 -0.85
C LEU A 84 -0.86 -14.63 -1.69
N MET A 85 -0.19 -15.75 -1.95
CA MET A 85 -0.70 -16.86 -2.77
C MET A 85 -1.75 -17.71 -2.06
N LEU A 86 -1.60 -17.95 -0.75
CA LEU A 86 -2.58 -18.72 0.02
C LEU A 86 -3.92 -17.99 0.20
N GLY A 87 -3.98 -16.70 -0.14
CA GLY A 87 -5.18 -15.86 0.00
C GLY A 87 -5.50 -15.57 1.47
N THR A 88 -6.25 -14.49 1.69
CA THR A 88 -6.82 -14.15 3.00
C THR A 88 -7.96 -15.12 3.31
N SER A 89 -7.70 -16.42 3.44
CA SER A 89 -8.68 -17.43 3.85
C SER A 89 -8.94 -17.37 5.37
N GLY A 90 -9.12 -16.15 5.85
CA GLY A 90 -9.59 -15.76 7.17
C GLY A 90 -10.42 -14.51 6.96
N SER A 91 -11.40 -14.55 6.05
CA SER A 91 -12.54 -13.64 6.16
C SER A 91 -13.26 -14.07 7.42
N GLU A 92 -13.00 -13.32 8.48
CA GLU A 92 -13.70 -13.38 9.75
C GLU A 92 -15.20 -13.20 9.46
N THR A 93 -15.91 -14.29 9.17
CA THR A 93 -17.36 -14.28 9.23
C THR A 93 -17.68 -14.22 10.71
N SER A 94 -17.84 -12.98 11.20
CA SER A 94 -18.46 -12.67 12.48
C SER A 94 -19.47 -13.74 12.85
N GLU A 95 -19.23 -14.44 13.95
CA GLU A 95 -20.29 -15.09 14.72
C GLU A 95 -21.31 -13.98 15.02
N LEU A 96 -22.38 -13.92 14.22
CA LEU A 96 -23.60 -13.22 14.60
C LEU A 96 -24.43 -14.24 15.36
N ASP A 97 -24.02 -14.40 16.62
CA ASP A 97 -24.76 -15.06 17.67
C ASP A 97 -25.99 -14.21 18.05
N GLU A 98 -27.11 -14.89 18.26
CA GLU A 98 -28.32 -14.48 18.99
C GLU A 98 -29.09 -13.21 18.56
N HIS A 99 -30.23 -13.42 17.87
CA HIS A 99 -31.59 -13.10 18.37
C HIS A 99 -32.62 -12.99 17.22
N ILE A 100 -33.32 -14.09 16.91
CA ILE A 100 -34.60 -14.00 16.19
C ILE A 100 -35.71 -14.00 17.24
N ILE A 101 -36.04 -12.80 17.71
CA ILE A 101 -37.25 -12.55 18.49
C ILE A 101 -38.43 -12.59 17.51
N LEU A 102 -39.24 -13.64 17.61
CA LEU A 102 -40.55 -13.69 16.93
C LEU A 102 -41.44 -12.62 17.56
N HIS A 103 -41.66 -11.57 16.80
CA HIS A 103 -42.57 -10.46 17.08
C HIS A 103 -44.01 -10.96 16.92
N ASP A 104 -44.71 -11.18 18.04
CA ASP A 104 -46.18 -11.29 18.07
C ASP A 104 -46.75 -10.03 18.71
N GLU A 105 -47.73 -9.47 18.04
CA GLU A 105 -48.32 -8.16 18.24
C GLU A 105 -49.26 -8.17 19.45
N SER A 106 -49.06 -7.25 20.42
CA SER A 106 -50.18 -6.52 21.03
C SER A 106 -49.73 -5.44 22.02
N SER A 107 -50.28 -4.24 21.79
CA SER A 107 -50.77 -3.30 22.81
C SER A 107 -49.77 -2.48 23.65
N ASP A 108 -49.54 -1.27 23.16
CA ASP A 108 -49.76 0.03 23.84
C ASP A 108 -48.93 0.36 25.10
N PHE A 109 -47.88 1.18 24.95
CA PHE A 109 -47.51 2.18 25.95
C PHE A 109 -46.64 3.30 25.31
N ASP A 110 -46.99 4.52 25.68
CA ASP A 110 -46.54 5.83 25.19
C ASP A 110 -45.07 6.16 25.55
N GLU A 111 -44.61 7.32 25.04
CA GLU A 111 -43.42 8.10 25.41
C GLU A 111 -42.17 8.05 24.49
N THR A 112 -42.22 9.00 23.55
CA THR A 112 -41.20 10.06 23.38
C THR A 112 -39.96 9.76 22.51
N PRO A 113 -39.78 10.51 21.39
CA PRO A 113 -38.75 10.26 20.39
C PRO A 113 -37.39 10.83 20.80
N LEU A 114 -36.34 10.00 20.74
CA LEU A 114 -34.96 10.46 20.77
C LEU A 114 -34.36 10.34 19.37
N SER A 115 -34.32 11.47 18.69
CA SER A 115 -33.61 11.66 17.42
C SER A 115 -32.10 11.49 17.62
N PRO A 116 -31.42 10.53 16.99
CA PRO A 116 -29.99 10.60 16.82
C PRO A 116 -29.67 11.68 15.78
N SER A 117 -28.85 12.64 16.20
CA SER A 117 -28.39 13.81 15.44
C SER A 117 -27.90 13.48 14.04
N SER A 118 -28.35 14.31 13.09
CA SER A 118 -27.93 14.38 11.69
C SER A 118 -26.43 14.15 11.51
N ILE A 119 -26.07 13.07 10.82
CA ILE A 119 -24.75 12.97 10.22
C ILE A 119 -24.70 13.90 9.00
N GLU A 120 -23.60 14.63 8.95
CA GLU A 120 -23.28 15.71 8.04
C GLU A 120 -23.36 15.30 6.56
N SER A 121 -23.92 16.22 5.77
CA SER A 121 -24.10 16.16 4.32
C SER A 121 -22.83 15.70 3.61
N VAL A 122 -22.89 14.59 2.87
CA VAL A 122 -21.84 14.23 1.91
C VAL A 122 -21.97 15.11 0.67
N ASP A 123 -20.83 15.65 0.25
CA ASP A 123 -20.70 16.59 -0.86
C ASP A 123 -21.38 16.12 -2.15
N SER A 124 -22.14 17.05 -2.72
CA SER A 124 -22.81 16.94 -4.01
C SER A 124 -21.76 16.76 -5.12
N PHE A 125 -21.76 15.60 -5.77
CA PHE A 125 -20.90 15.33 -6.93
C PHE A 125 -21.33 16.24 -8.09
N ALA A 126 -20.52 17.25 -8.39
CA ALA A 126 -20.75 18.16 -9.50
C ALA A 126 -20.93 17.36 -10.81
N SER A 127 -22.13 17.45 -11.39
CA SER A 127 -22.45 16.90 -12.71
C SER A 127 -21.59 17.54 -13.79
N ALA A 128 -20.78 16.75 -14.47
CA ALA A 128 -20.07 17.16 -15.67
C ALA A 128 -21.05 17.15 -16.86
N ASN A 129 -21.50 18.35 -17.26
CA ASN A 129 -22.21 18.55 -18.53
C ASN A 129 -21.17 18.55 -19.66
N THR A 130 -21.14 17.50 -20.49
CA THR A 130 -20.34 17.51 -21.74
C THR A 130 -21.04 18.38 -22.76
N GLY A 131 -20.79 19.69 -22.66
CA GLY A 131 -21.11 20.64 -23.71
C GLY A 131 -20.47 20.20 -25.02
N VAL A 132 -21.31 19.98 -26.02
CA VAL A 132 -20.96 19.63 -27.39
C VAL A 132 -19.93 20.64 -27.91
N ILE A 133 -18.73 20.15 -28.17
CA ILE A 133 -17.68 20.88 -28.86
C ILE A 133 -18.15 21.16 -30.30
N GLU A 134 -18.45 22.42 -30.57
CA GLU A 134 -18.65 22.94 -31.91
C GLU A 134 -17.30 22.88 -32.66
N SER A 135 -17.25 22.08 -33.72
CA SER A 135 -16.06 21.87 -34.52
C SER A 135 -15.82 23.10 -35.41
N PRO A 136 -14.65 23.76 -35.37
CA PRO A 136 -14.37 24.88 -36.25
C PRO A 136 -14.26 24.36 -37.70
N THR A 137 -15.25 24.72 -38.51
CA THR A 137 -15.26 24.52 -39.95
C THR A 137 -14.26 25.46 -40.63
N ASP A 138 -13.51 24.89 -41.57
CA ASP A 138 -12.60 25.54 -42.52
C ASP A 138 -13.10 26.89 -43.04
N LEU A 139 -12.24 27.91 -42.97
CA LEU A 139 -12.32 29.09 -43.82
C LEU A 139 -10.93 29.45 -44.35
N THR A 140 -10.58 28.76 -45.44
CA THR A 140 -9.98 29.26 -46.70
C THR A 140 -9.04 30.47 -46.61
N GLU A 141 -7.77 30.19 -46.90
CA GLU A 141 -6.71 31.13 -47.27
C GLU A 141 -7.04 31.86 -48.59
N PRO A 142 -6.99 33.21 -48.67
CA PRO A 142 -7.04 33.90 -49.95
C PRO A 142 -5.65 33.96 -50.58
N GLU A 143 -5.47 33.26 -51.69
CA GLU A 143 -4.35 33.46 -52.61
C GLU A 143 -4.71 34.59 -53.59
N ALA A 144 -3.86 35.64 -53.63
CA ALA A 144 -3.74 36.72 -54.63
C ALA A 144 -4.91 37.73 -54.81
#